data_AF-A0A8D8D7I6-F1
#
_entry.id   AF-A0A8D8D7I6-F1
#
_cell.length_a   1.000
_cell.length_b   1.000
_cell.length_c   1.000
_cell.angle_alpha   90.00
_cell.angle_beta   90.00
_cell.angle_gamma   90.00
#
_symmetry.space_group_name_H-M   'P 1'
#
loop_
_entity.id
_entity.type
_entity.pdbx_description
1 polymer ?
#
loop_
_entity_poly.entity_id
_entity_poly.type
_entity_poly.pdbx_seq_one_letter_code
_entity_poly.pdbx_strand_id
1 'polypeptide(L)'
;DLNYRNPAVVEAMKNVLRFWLGKGVDGFRIDAVPWLFEDEQLRDEPLSGWSQDDPLRPEYLNHIYTQDLPETVDMVYQWREVLDEYKKAKGGETRVLMTESWSALSVVQTYFNDSNGRLGSQMPFNFQLIMRLDQNSKASDYKTVIDSWLDAVPVGHAPNWVLGNHDKRRVASRMGGEHMADIMEMVELSMPG
;
A
#
# COMPACT_ATOMS: atom_id res chain seq x y z
N ASP A 1 18.23 -4.54 -0.36
CA ASP A 1 17.42 -4.40 0.86
C ASP A 1 18.25 -3.98 2.06
N LEU A 2 17.64 -3.19 2.95
CA LEU A 2 18.17 -3.00 4.30
C LEU A 2 17.68 -4.17 5.17
N ASN A 3 18.52 -4.66 6.07
CA ASN A 3 18.12 -5.74 6.97
C ASN A 3 17.23 -5.22 8.12
N TYR A 4 15.91 -5.29 7.96
CA TYR A 4 14.95 -4.86 8.99
C TYR A 4 14.85 -5.79 10.21
N ARG A 5 15.48 -6.98 10.18
CA ARG A 5 15.67 -7.80 11.39
C ARG A 5 16.78 -7.25 12.30
N ASN A 6 17.60 -6.32 11.81
CA ASN A 6 18.59 -5.63 12.64
C ASN A 6 17.92 -4.46 13.39
N PRO A 7 17.86 -4.49 14.74
CA PRO A 7 17.24 -3.40 15.52
C PRO A 7 17.90 -2.03 15.28
N ALA A 8 19.19 -2.00 14.93
CA ALA A 8 19.88 -0.75 14.62
C ALA A 8 19.35 -0.11 13.31
N VAL A 9 18.96 -0.92 12.33
CA VAL A 9 18.33 -0.44 11.08
C VAL A 9 16.93 0.09 11.37
N VAL A 10 16.14 -0.66 12.13
CA VAL A 10 14.80 -0.25 12.56
C VAL A 10 14.85 1.13 13.25
N GLU A 11 15.72 1.29 14.24
CA GLU A 11 15.86 2.57 14.95
C GLU A 11 16.42 3.68 14.07
N ALA A 12 17.36 3.37 13.17
CA ALA A 12 17.86 4.35 12.20
C ALA A 12 16.72 4.88 11.31
N MET A 13 15.85 4.01 10.81
CA MET A 13 14.72 4.40 9.97
C MET A 13 13.65 5.17 10.75
N LYS A 14 13.37 4.81 12.01
CA LYS A 14 12.51 5.62 12.88
C LYS A 14 13.11 7.02 13.11
N ASN A 15 14.42 7.13 13.23
CA ASN A 15 15.10 8.42 13.36
C ASN A 15 15.04 9.26 12.08
N VAL A 16 15.02 8.64 10.89
CA VAL A 16 14.76 9.34 9.63
C VAL A 16 13.36 9.97 9.65
N LEU A 17 12.33 9.24 10.09
CA LEU A 17 10.98 9.78 10.24
C LEU A 17 10.98 10.98 11.21
N ARG A 18 11.57 10.81 12.39
CA ARG A 18 11.65 11.89 13.41
C ARG A 18 12.41 13.12 12.88
N PHE A 19 13.48 12.93 12.12
CA PHE A 19 14.23 14.02 11.51
C PHE A 19 13.35 14.86 10.60
N TRP A 20 12.65 14.23 9.66
CA TRP A 20 11.79 14.94 8.71
C TRP A 20 10.57 15.56 9.38
N LEU A 21 9.97 14.89 10.37
CA LEU A 21 8.94 15.49 11.21
C LEU A 21 9.44 16.76 11.92
N GLY A 22 10.69 16.75 12.41
CA GLY A 22 11.35 17.92 12.99
C GLY A 22 11.61 19.07 11.99
N LYS A 23 11.56 18.78 10.68
CA LYS A 23 11.60 19.78 9.61
C LYS A 23 10.22 20.31 9.22
N GLY A 24 9.15 19.75 9.78
CA GLY A 24 7.78 20.21 9.57
C GLY A 24 7.02 19.52 8.45
N VAL A 25 7.43 18.33 7.99
CA VAL A 25 6.62 17.56 7.05
C VAL A 25 5.32 17.09 7.72
N ASP A 26 4.22 17.05 6.95
CA ASP A 26 2.90 16.66 7.47
C ASP A 26 2.64 15.15 7.42
N GLY A 27 3.52 14.36 6.83
CA GLY A 27 3.35 12.92 6.73
C GLY A 27 4.34 12.25 5.79
N PHE A 28 4.12 10.95 5.57
CA PHE A 28 4.96 10.10 4.73
C PHE A 28 4.11 9.16 3.90
N ARG A 29 4.52 8.97 2.64
CA ARG A 29 4.18 7.78 1.85
C ARG A 29 5.37 6.82 1.93
N ILE A 30 5.15 5.64 2.47
CA ILE A 30 6.16 4.58 2.52
C ILE A 30 6.03 3.72 1.26
N ASP A 31 7.11 3.68 0.50
CA ASP A 31 7.22 2.98 -0.77
C ASP A 31 7.59 1.50 -0.57
N ALA A 32 7.18 0.63 -1.49
CA ALA A 32 7.58 -0.77 -1.56
C ALA A 32 7.43 -1.57 -0.26
N VAL A 33 6.41 -1.27 0.55
CA VAL A 33 6.20 -1.87 1.88
C VAL A 33 6.20 -3.41 1.85
N PRO A 34 5.57 -4.10 0.89
CA PRO A 34 5.52 -5.57 0.86
C PRO A 34 6.87 -6.29 0.95
N TRP A 35 7.96 -5.63 0.58
CA TRP A 35 9.29 -6.22 0.38
C TRP A 35 10.25 -5.95 1.56
N LEU A 36 9.73 -5.60 2.74
CA LEU A 36 10.56 -5.21 3.89
C LEU A 36 11.32 -6.37 4.55
N PHE A 37 10.78 -7.58 4.47
CA PHE A 37 11.34 -8.78 5.08
C PHE A 37 11.26 -9.95 4.13
N GLU A 38 12.30 -10.78 4.19
CA GLU A 38 12.38 -12.06 3.51
C GLU A 38 12.56 -13.22 4.51
N ASP A 39 12.40 -14.43 3.99
CA ASP A 39 12.55 -15.69 4.73
C ASP A 39 13.97 -15.89 5.27
N GLU A 40 14.08 -16.09 6.59
CA GLU A 40 15.37 -16.27 7.26
C GLU A 40 16.06 -17.59 6.88
N GLN A 41 15.29 -18.58 6.41
CA GLN A 41 15.83 -19.86 5.98
C GLN A 41 16.33 -19.85 4.54
N LEU A 42 16.13 -18.74 3.81
CA LEU A 42 16.52 -18.58 2.40
C LEU A 42 16.02 -19.73 1.52
N ARG A 43 14.78 -20.17 1.75
CA ARG A 43 14.17 -21.25 0.98
C ARG A 43 13.85 -20.78 -0.43
N ASP A 44 13.96 -21.70 -1.39
CA ASP A 44 13.56 -21.45 -2.76
C ASP A 44 12.05 -21.21 -2.84
N GLU A 45 11.66 -20.19 -3.61
CA GLU A 45 10.26 -19.92 -3.88
C GLU A 45 9.68 -20.95 -4.87
N PRO A 46 8.41 -21.35 -4.69
CA PRO A 46 7.76 -22.23 -5.65
C PRO A 46 7.46 -21.49 -6.96
N LEU A 47 7.37 -22.25 -8.06
CA LEU A 47 6.93 -21.71 -9.33
C LEU A 47 5.53 -21.11 -9.23
N SER A 48 5.31 -20.00 -9.91
CA SER A 48 4.02 -19.29 -9.91
C SER A 48 2.92 -20.03 -10.70
N GLY A 49 3.34 -20.79 -11.72
CA GLY A 49 2.45 -21.41 -12.70
C GLY A 49 1.96 -20.45 -13.81
N TRP A 50 2.27 -19.16 -13.73
CA TRP A 50 1.80 -18.12 -14.68
C TRP A 50 2.77 -17.86 -15.83
N SER A 51 4.07 -17.98 -15.58
CA SER A 51 5.11 -17.85 -16.59
C SER A 51 6.07 -19.03 -16.47
N GLN A 52 6.30 -19.75 -17.57
CA GLN A 52 7.27 -20.85 -17.63
C GLN A 52 8.42 -20.57 -18.59
N ASP A 53 8.36 -19.45 -19.31
CA ASP A 53 9.18 -19.24 -20.50
C ASP A 53 10.52 -18.56 -20.17
N ASP A 54 10.60 -17.87 -19.03
CA ASP A 54 11.79 -17.10 -18.65
C ASP A 54 11.95 -17.06 -17.12
N PRO A 55 12.97 -17.73 -16.55
CA PRO A 55 13.21 -17.75 -15.11
C PRO A 55 13.70 -16.40 -14.55
N LEU A 56 14.04 -15.42 -15.40
CA LEU A 56 14.46 -14.08 -14.96
C LEU A 56 13.28 -13.12 -14.77
N ARG A 57 12.06 -13.53 -15.13
CA ARG A 57 10.87 -12.71 -14.92
C ARG A 57 10.38 -12.82 -13.48
N PRO A 58 9.98 -11.71 -12.83
CA PRO A 58 9.40 -11.76 -11.50
C PRO A 58 8.23 -12.74 -11.42
N GLU A 59 7.37 -12.76 -12.44
CA GLU A 59 6.19 -13.62 -12.49
C GLU A 59 6.50 -15.12 -12.65
N TYR A 60 7.76 -15.52 -12.73
CA TYR A 60 8.17 -16.92 -12.76
C TYR A 60 7.93 -17.62 -11.42
N LEU A 61 8.11 -16.89 -10.31
CA LEU A 61 8.01 -17.41 -8.95
C LEU A 61 6.77 -16.88 -8.23
N ASN A 62 6.28 -17.64 -7.26
CA ASN A 62 5.26 -17.19 -6.32
C ASN A 62 5.97 -16.70 -5.05
N HIS A 63 5.89 -15.39 -4.81
CA HIS A 63 6.74 -14.67 -3.86
C HIS A 63 6.38 -14.86 -2.37
N ILE A 64 6.12 -16.09 -1.94
CA ILE A 64 5.68 -16.40 -0.57
C ILE A 64 6.77 -16.21 0.51
N TYR A 65 8.04 -16.07 0.10
CA TYR A 65 9.17 -15.95 1.00
C TYR A 65 9.85 -14.58 0.91
N THR A 66 9.45 -13.73 -0.02
CA THR A 66 10.06 -12.41 -0.23
C THR A 66 9.06 -11.27 -0.20
N GLN A 67 7.75 -11.56 -0.25
CA GLN A 67 6.68 -10.55 -0.27
C GLN A 67 5.65 -10.80 0.82
N ASP A 68 5.13 -9.72 1.42
CA ASP A 68 3.99 -9.74 2.34
C ASP A 68 4.19 -10.57 3.62
N LEU A 69 5.44 -10.73 4.06
CA LEU A 69 5.72 -11.41 5.33
C LEU A 69 5.08 -10.64 6.51
N PRO A 70 4.55 -11.33 7.54
CA PRO A 70 3.83 -10.67 8.65
C PRO A 70 4.61 -9.55 9.36
N GLU A 71 5.94 -9.68 9.45
CA GLU A 71 6.82 -8.67 10.05
C GLU A 71 6.77 -7.32 9.33
N THR A 72 6.46 -7.33 8.04
CA THR A 72 6.21 -6.12 7.24
C THR A 72 5.05 -5.30 7.82
N VAL A 73 3.96 -5.97 8.17
CA VAL A 73 2.77 -5.33 8.75
C VAL A 73 3.08 -4.78 10.14
N ASP A 74 3.83 -5.52 10.96
CA ASP A 74 4.27 -5.05 12.28
C ASP A 74 5.11 -3.76 12.18
N MET A 75 6.01 -3.67 11.19
CA MET A 75 6.79 -2.46 10.96
C MET A 75 5.94 -1.23 10.61
N VAL A 76 4.84 -1.42 9.88
CA VAL A 76 3.88 -0.32 9.60
C VAL A 76 3.27 0.21 10.90
N TYR A 77 2.90 -0.68 11.83
CA TYR A 77 2.38 -0.27 13.14
C TYR A 77 3.45 0.48 13.95
N GLN A 78 4.70 -0.01 13.94
CA GLN A 78 5.81 0.69 14.60
C GLN A 78 6.06 2.09 14.03
N TRP A 79 5.95 2.29 12.73
CA TRP A 79 6.07 3.63 12.14
C TRP A 79 4.89 4.53 12.50
N ARG A 80 3.68 3.98 12.57
CA ARG A 80 2.52 4.73 13.06
C ARG A 80 2.71 5.20 14.49
N GLU A 81 3.25 4.35 15.36
CA GLU A 81 3.59 4.70 16.75
C GLU A 81 4.58 5.88 16.81
N VAL A 82 5.59 5.94 15.94
CA VAL A 82 6.52 7.09 15.88
C VAL A 82 5.78 8.41 15.61
N LEU A 83 4.80 8.41 14.70
CA LEU A 83 4.02 9.61 14.38
C LEU A 83 3.12 10.02 15.54
N ASP A 84 2.46 9.05 16.20
CA ASP A 84 1.59 9.29 17.34
C ASP A 84 2.40 9.79 18.56
N GLU A 85 3.58 9.21 18.81
CA GLU A 85 4.54 9.68 19.82
C GLU A 85 5.00 11.10 19.54
N TYR A 86 5.31 11.42 18.28
CA TYR A 86 5.73 12.76 17.88
C TYR A 86 4.62 13.79 18.16
N LYS A 87 3.37 13.48 17.77
CA LYS A 87 2.20 14.34 18.06
C LYS A 87 1.99 14.50 19.55
N LYS A 88 2.10 13.44 20.34
CA LYS A 88 1.97 13.50 21.81
C LYS A 88 3.05 14.38 22.43
N ALA A 89 4.28 14.33 21.93
CA ALA A 89 5.41 15.07 22.46
C ALA A 89 5.47 16.54 22.02
N LYS A 90 4.99 16.86 20.81
CA LYS A 90 5.12 18.20 20.20
C LYS A 90 3.81 18.94 20.00
N GLY A 91 2.68 18.26 20.16
CA GLY A 91 1.36 18.78 19.81
C GLY A 91 1.18 18.97 18.30
N GLY A 92 0.21 19.81 17.94
CA GLY A 92 -0.09 20.16 16.55
C GLY A 92 -0.98 19.16 15.82
N GLU A 93 -1.04 19.33 14.50
CA GLU A 93 -1.88 18.54 13.61
C GLU A 93 -1.42 17.08 13.51
N THR A 94 -2.36 16.21 13.17
CA THR A 94 -2.07 14.79 12.89
C THR A 94 -1.08 14.69 11.72
N ARG A 95 -0.15 13.73 11.83
CA ARG A 95 0.76 13.36 10.74
C ARG A 95 0.25 12.11 10.05
N VAL A 96 0.22 12.13 8.73
CA VAL A 96 -0.37 11.04 7.94
C VAL A 96 0.70 10.02 7.57
N LEU A 97 0.40 8.73 7.76
CA LEU A 97 1.14 7.63 7.18
C LEU A 97 0.32 7.02 6.07
N MET A 98 0.92 6.95 4.88
CA MET A 98 0.39 6.24 3.73
C MET A 98 1.35 5.09 3.40
N THR A 99 0.82 3.96 2.97
CA THR A 99 1.63 2.78 2.61
C THR A 99 1.31 2.36 1.19
N GLU A 100 2.35 2.10 0.41
CA GLU A 100 2.22 1.57 -0.94
C GLU A 100 2.43 0.06 -0.92
N SER A 101 1.45 -0.67 -1.44
CA SER A 101 1.51 -2.11 -1.62
C SER A 101 0.68 -2.52 -2.83
N TRP A 102 1.26 -3.36 -3.69
CA TRP A 102 0.57 -4.03 -4.80
C TRP A 102 0.17 -5.46 -4.41
N SER A 103 -0.27 -5.64 -3.18
CA SER A 103 -0.56 -6.95 -2.58
C SER A 103 -2.04 -7.30 -2.67
N ALA A 104 -2.38 -8.53 -2.27
CA ALA A 104 -3.77 -8.95 -2.14
C ALA A 104 -4.52 -8.05 -1.15
N LEU A 105 -5.81 -7.81 -1.40
CA LEU A 105 -6.62 -6.90 -0.58
C LEU A 105 -6.68 -7.30 0.90
N SER A 106 -6.64 -8.60 1.20
CA SER A 106 -6.57 -9.13 2.55
C SER A 106 -5.29 -8.73 3.28
N VAL A 107 -4.18 -8.56 2.58
CA VAL A 107 -2.92 -8.05 3.15
C VAL A 107 -3.04 -6.54 3.35
N VAL A 108 -3.49 -5.80 2.33
CA VAL A 108 -3.63 -4.33 2.41
C VAL A 108 -4.54 -3.91 3.56
N GLN A 109 -5.61 -4.67 3.82
CA GLN A 109 -6.51 -4.44 4.94
C GLN A 109 -5.79 -4.46 6.30
N THR A 110 -4.78 -5.32 6.46
CA THR A 110 -4.02 -5.43 7.72
C THR A 110 -3.20 -4.19 8.02
N TYR A 111 -2.86 -3.37 7.02
CA TYR A 111 -2.10 -2.13 7.26
C TYR A 111 -2.89 -1.05 8.01
N PHE A 112 -4.23 -1.14 8.08
CA PHE A 112 -5.04 -0.17 8.81
C PHE A 112 -4.92 -0.33 10.33
N ASN A 113 -5.11 -1.55 10.82
CA ASN A 113 -5.00 -1.91 12.23
C ASN A 113 -4.88 -3.43 12.41
N ASP A 114 -4.41 -3.86 13.58
CA ASP A 114 -4.42 -5.26 13.99
C ASP A 114 -5.74 -5.66 14.69
N SER A 115 -5.90 -6.95 14.99
CA SER A 115 -7.09 -7.47 15.67
C SER A 115 -7.28 -6.98 17.11
N ASN A 116 -6.25 -6.38 17.71
CA ASN A 116 -6.26 -5.82 19.07
C ASN A 116 -6.47 -4.29 19.07
N GLY A 117 -6.66 -3.67 17.89
CA GLY A 117 -6.85 -2.24 17.73
C GLY A 117 -5.55 -1.42 17.68
N ARG A 118 -4.39 -2.05 17.51
CA ARG A 118 -3.13 -1.35 17.23
C ARG A 118 -3.24 -0.70 15.85
N LEU A 119 -3.02 0.60 15.79
CA LEU A 119 -3.22 1.38 14.57
C LEU A 119 -2.00 1.29 13.66
N GLY A 120 -2.25 1.25 12.35
CA GLY A 120 -1.24 1.36 11.31
C GLY A 120 -1.44 2.58 10.42
N SER A 121 -1.18 2.36 9.13
CA SER A 121 -1.31 3.33 8.06
C SER A 121 -2.73 3.91 8.03
N GLN A 122 -2.84 5.25 8.06
CA GLN A 122 -4.13 5.91 7.88
C GLN A 122 -4.66 5.70 6.46
N MET A 123 -3.77 5.62 5.47
CA MET A 123 -4.13 5.48 4.06
C MET A 123 -3.21 4.47 3.35
N PRO A 124 -3.43 3.14 3.53
CA PRO A 124 -2.93 2.16 2.57
C PRO A 124 -3.47 2.51 1.19
N PHE A 125 -2.59 2.70 0.22
CA PHE A 125 -2.97 3.13 -1.13
C PHE A 125 -3.88 2.10 -1.79
N ASN A 126 -5.04 2.55 -2.24
CA ASN A 126 -5.98 1.74 -3.00
C ASN A 126 -5.64 1.76 -4.50
N PHE A 127 -4.93 0.74 -4.97
CA PHE A 127 -4.65 0.58 -6.40
C PHE A 127 -5.64 -0.31 -7.14
N GLN A 128 -6.76 -0.71 -6.52
CA GLN A 128 -7.70 -1.66 -7.14
C GLN A 128 -8.24 -1.16 -8.49
N LEU A 129 -8.51 0.15 -8.62
CA LEU A 129 -8.92 0.76 -9.90
C LEU A 129 -7.85 0.65 -10.99
N ILE A 130 -6.57 0.71 -10.64
CA ILE A 130 -5.48 0.57 -11.61
C ILE A 130 -5.23 -0.91 -11.95
N MET A 131 -5.33 -1.79 -10.97
CA MET A 131 -5.01 -3.21 -11.12
C MET A 131 -6.09 -4.00 -11.86
N ARG A 132 -7.36 -3.59 -11.71
CA ARG A 132 -8.51 -4.45 -12.08
C ARG A 132 -9.41 -3.87 -13.16
N LEU A 133 -9.16 -2.64 -13.61
CA LEU A 133 -9.98 -1.98 -14.63
C LEU A 133 -9.13 -1.55 -15.83
N ASP A 134 -9.73 -1.65 -17.00
CA ASP A 134 -9.18 -1.24 -18.29
C ASP A 134 -10.31 -0.79 -19.24
N GLN A 135 -9.95 -0.45 -20.47
CA GLN A 135 -10.90 -0.05 -21.53
C GLN A 135 -11.99 -1.08 -21.87
N ASN A 136 -11.85 -2.34 -21.45
CA ASN A 136 -12.84 -3.40 -21.71
C ASN A 136 -13.79 -3.63 -20.53
N SER A 137 -13.57 -2.94 -19.41
CA SER A 137 -14.33 -3.10 -18.18
C SER A 137 -15.77 -2.58 -18.33
N LYS A 138 -16.73 -3.33 -17.80
CA LYS A 138 -18.15 -3.01 -17.78
C LYS A 138 -18.53 -2.35 -16.46
N ALA A 139 -19.67 -1.67 -16.40
CA ALA A 139 -20.17 -1.04 -15.17
C ALA A 139 -20.22 -1.98 -13.95
N SER A 140 -20.49 -3.28 -14.16
CA SER A 140 -20.44 -4.30 -13.11
C SER A 140 -19.05 -4.43 -12.49
N ASP A 141 -17.99 -4.34 -13.29
CA ASP A 141 -16.60 -4.49 -12.85
C ASP A 141 -16.19 -3.31 -11.98
N TYR A 142 -16.58 -2.09 -12.36
CA TYR A 142 -16.41 -0.89 -11.52
C TYR A 142 -17.08 -1.06 -10.16
N LYS A 143 -18.35 -1.49 -10.16
CA LYS A 143 -19.07 -1.70 -8.91
C LYS A 143 -18.38 -2.75 -8.04
N THR A 144 -17.97 -3.88 -8.60
CA THR A 144 -17.26 -4.92 -7.86
C THR A 144 -15.94 -4.41 -7.28
N VAL A 145 -15.17 -3.62 -8.03
CA VAL A 145 -13.90 -3.05 -7.56
C VAL A 145 -14.14 -2.05 -6.42
N ILE A 146 -15.09 -1.13 -6.60
CA ILE A 146 -15.44 -0.11 -5.60
C ILE A 146 -15.97 -0.77 -4.32
N ASP A 147 -16.96 -1.66 -4.43
CA ASP A 147 -17.54 -2.36 -3.29
C ASP A 147 -16.46 -3.16 -2.55
N SER A 148 -15.58 -3.86 -3.26
CA SER A 148 -14.53 -4.66 -2.61
C SER A 148 -13.59 -3.84 -1.73
N TRP A 149 -13.26 -2.62 -2.16
CA TRP A 149 -12.44 -1.73 -1.35
C TRP A 149 -13.21 -1.18 -0.15
N LEU A 150 -14.45 -0.74 -0.36
CA LEU A 150 -15.31 -0.25 0.73
C LEU A 150 -15.54 -1.31 1.80
N ASP A 151 -15.73 -2.57 1.41
CA ASP A 151 -15.90 -3.71 2.32
C ASP A 151 -14.61 -4.05 3.08
N ALA A 152 -13.45 -3.79 2.48
CA ALA A 152 -12.15 -4.06 3.10
C ALA A 152 -11.70 -2.97 4.07
N VAL A 153 -12.16 -1.73 3.91
CA VAL A 153 -11.81 -0.62 4.81
C VAL A 153 -12.49 -0.81 6.18
N PRO A 154 -11.74 -0.94 7.28
CA PRO A 154 -12.33 -1.12 8.60
C PRO A 154 -13.14 0.10 9.07
N VAL A 155 -14.13 -0.15 9.93
CA VAL A 155 -14.92 0.91 10.58
C VAL A 155 -13.99 1.90 11.29
N GLY A 156 -14.22 3.20 11.07
CA GLY A 156 -13.40 4.28 11.65
C GLY A 156 -12.23 4.71 10.78
N HIS A 157 -12.01 4.08 9.63
CA HIS A 157 -11.03 4.50 8.62
C HIS A 157 -11.73 5.12 7.40
N ALA A 158 -11.00 5.97 6.68
CA ALA A 158 -11.48 6.58 5.44
C ALA A 158 -10.95 5.79 4.23
N PRO A 159 -11.80 5.46 3.24
CA PRO A 159 -11.33 4.95 1.96
C PRO A 159 -10.54 6.02 1.19
N ASN A 160 -9.65 5.58 0.30
CA ASN A 160 -9.01 6.44 -0.70
C ASN A 160 -9.12 5.80 -2.10
N TRP A 161 -8.87 6.59 -3.13
CA TRP A 161 -8.97 6.20 -4.53
C TRP A 161 -7.78 6.74 -5.29
N VAL A 162 -7.21 5.92 -6.17
CA VAL A 162 -6.04 6.30 -6.96
C VAL A 162 -6.25 5.86 -8.40
N LEU A 163 -6.38 6.83 -9.29
CA LEU A 163 -6.46 6.56 -10.73
C LEU A 163 -5.11 6.44 -11.43
N GLY A 164 -4.02 6.96 -10.87
CA GLY A 164 -2.72 6.90 -11.54
C GLY A 164 -1.55 7.22 -10.65
N ASN A 165 -0.36 6.82 -11.11
CA ASN A 165 0.92 7.13 -10.50
C ASN A 165 2.01 7.10 -11.58
N HIS A 166 3.27 7.22 -11.17
CA HIS A 166 4.41 7.29 -12.06
C HIS A 166 4.83 5.92 -12.66
N ASP A 167 4.38 4.81 -12.08
CA ASP A 167 4.73 3.44 -12.52
C ASP A 167 3.74 2.86 -13.55
N LYS A 168 2.59 3.51 -13.71
CA LYS A 168 1.48 2.99 -14.53
C LYS A 168 1.19 3.94 -15.68
N ARG A 169 0.82 3.38 -16.83
CA ARG A 169 0.40 4.16 -18.01
C ARG A 169 -0.70 5.14 -17.60
N ARG A 170 -0.74 6.33 -18.21
CA ARG A 170 -1.74 7.37 -17.91
C ARG A 170 -3.18 6.85 -18.09
N VAL A 171 -4.11 7.40 -17.30
CA VAL A 171 -5.53 7.00 -17.27
C VAL A 171 -6.15 6.94 -18.67
N ALA A 172 -6.04 8.03 -19.45
CA ALA A 172 -6.56 8.08 -20.82
C ALA A 172 -6.05 6.93 -21.70
N SER A 173 -4.78 6.52 -21.54
CA SER A 173 -4.20 5.41 -22.32
C SER A 173 -4.63 4.02 -21.85
N ARG A 174 -5.03 3.86 -20.58
CA ARG A 174 -5.52 2.58 -20.03
C ARG A 174 -7.02 2.40 -20.25
N MET A 175 -7.78 3.49 -20.18
CA MET A 175 -9.24 3.49 -20.15
C MET A 175 -9.89 3.77 -21.52
N GLY A 176 -9.11 4.05 -22.57
CA GLY A 176 -9.64 4.16 -23.94
C GLY A 176 -9.89 5.58 -24.45
N GLY A 177 -9.21 6.59 -23.90
CA GLY A 177 -9.20 7.97 -24.42
C GLY A 177 -9.50 9.04 -23.38
N GLU A 178 -9.47 10.31 -23.80
CA GLU A 178 -9.69 11.48 -22.93
C GLU A 178 -11.10 11.52 -22.33
N HIS A 179 -12.13 11.16 -23.10
CA HIS A 179 -13.50 11.10 -22.61
C HIS A 179 -13.66 10.18 -21.38
N MET A 180 -12.96 9.04 -21.39
CA MET A 180 -12.97 8.14 -20.24
C MET A 180 -12.17 8.68 -19.07
N ALA A 181 -11.12 9.48 -19.31
CA ALA A 181 -10.40 10.14 -18.22
C ALA A 181 -11.31 11.13 -17.47
N ASP A 182 -12.13 11.91 -18.19
CA ASP A 182 -13.10 12.83 -17.57
C ASP A 182 -14.15 12.10 -16.73
N ILE A 183 -14.65 10.96 -17.23
CA ILE A 183 -15.60 10.12 -16.49
C ILE A 183 -14.94 9.53 -15.24
N MET A 184 -13.69 9.05 -15.35
CA MET A 184 -12.98 8.49 -14.20
C MET A 184 -12.71 9.54 -13.13
N GLU A 185 -12.34 10.76 -13.50
CA GLU A 185 -12.17 11.88 -12.57
C GLU A 185 -13.49 12.19 -11.84
N MET A 186 -14.61 12.23 -12.58
CA MET A 186 -15.93 12.43 -11.98
C MET A 186 -16.27 11.33 -10.98
N VAL A 187 -15.94 10.07 -11.31
CA VAL A 187 -16.13 8.93 -10.41
C VAL A 187 -15.25 9.09 -9.17
N GLU A 188 -13.95 9.35 -9.32
CA GLU A 188 -13.00 9.57 -8.21
C GLU A 188 -13.46 10.64 -7.24
N LEU A 189 -13.87 11.82 -7.74
CA LEU A 189 -14.33 12.94 -6.92
C LEU A 189 -15.71 12.74 -6.28
N SER A 190 -16.47 11.72 -6.71
CA SER A 190 -17.82 11.41 -6.20
C SER A 190 -17.84 10.31 -5.15
N MET A 191 -16.76 9.52 -5.06
CA MET A 191 -16.66 8.43 -4.08
C MET A 191 -16.32 8.98 -2.69
N PRO A 192 -16.74 8.30 -1.60
CA PRO A 192 -16.39 8.73 -0.25
C PRO A 192 -14.88 8.63 -0.03
N GLY A 193 -14.31 9.52 0.78
CA GLY A 193 -12.88 9.57 1.08
C GLY A 193 -12.36 11.00 1.12
#